data_AF-A0A9P3ZBV3-F1
#
_entry.id   AF-A0A9P3ZBV3-F1
#
_cell.length_a   1.000
_cell.length_b   1.000
_cell.length_c   1.000
_cell.angle_alpha   90.00
_cell.angle_beta   90.00
_cell.angle_gamma   90.00
#
_symmetry.space_group_name_H-M   'P 1'
#
loop_
_entity.id
_entity.type
_entity.pdbx_description
1 polymer ?
#
loop_
_entity_poly.entity_id
_entity_poly.type
_entity_poly.pdbx_seq_one_letter_code
_entity_poly.pdbx_strand_id
1 'polypeptide(L)'
;MKTPPHRRKPSFLFAVEMMLAICCVLPVHAAVHPIQHSAREQINARVLDAASHEIDALARKQQWQDYRYTFNIYIPSAVSTSALCASTPQITSSTSPEMALSRMNFVVTCPGNAGWKYNVAVRPDVSVPVVMPKSLIARDAVITADDLQLKKFNISNQREGLITNMDEAIGL
;
A
#
# COMPACT_ATOMS: atom_id res chain seq x y z
N MET A 1 78.84 -40.17 41.60
CA MET A 1 78.50 -41.36 40.76
C MET A 1 77.12 -41.11 40.17
N LYS A 2 77.08 -40.90 38.84
CA LYS A 2 75.96 -40.90 37.88
C LYS A 2 74.52 -40.65 38.40
N THR A 3 74.03 -39.44 38.13
CA THR A 3 72.62 -39.21 37.74
C THR A 3 72.60 -38.39 36.45
N PRO A 4 72.16 -38.98 35.33
CA PRO A 4 71.20 -38.30 34.45
C PRO A 4 70.29 -39.29 33.67
N PRO A 5 69.39 -38.85 32.78
CA PRO A 5 68.60 -37.63 32.80
C PRO A 5 67.09 -37.84 32.53
N HIS A 6 66.35 -36.84 33.01
CA HIS A 6 65.17 -36.21 32.46
C HIS A 6 64.74 -36.56 31.02
N ARG A 7 63.46 -36.91 30.84
CA ARG A 7 62.72 -36.70 29.59
C ARG A 7 61.43 -35.94 29.87
N ARG A 8 61.46 -34.62 29.66
CA ARG A 8 60.25 -33.79 29.55
C ARG A 8 59.55 -34.12 28.24
N LYS A 9 58.22 -34.22 28.27
CA LYS A 9 57.37 -34.17 27.06
C LYS A 9 56.68 -32.81 27.02
N PRO A 10 56.44 -32.27 25.80
CA PRO A 10 56.08 -30.88 25.63
C PRO A 10 54.56 -30.65 25.74
N SER A 11 54.27 -29.41 26.13
CA SER A 11 53.03 -28.67 25.99
C SER A 11 52.56 -28.54 24.53
N PHE A 12 51.36 -27.97 24.36
CA PHE A 12 50.67 -27.58 23.11
C PHE A 12 49.55 -28.52 22.63
N LEU A 13 48.42 -28.46 23.35
CA LEU A 13 47.07 -28.62 22.80
C LEU A 13 46.17 -27.58 23.48
N PHE A 14 46.49 -26.31 23.22
CA PHE A 14 45.60 -25.17 23.43
C PHE A 14 45.55 -24.46 22.07
N ALA A 15 44.36 -24.04 21.66
CA ALA A 15 44.06 -23.26 20.44
C ALA A 15 43.85 -24.04 19.13
N VAL A 16 42.85 -24.91 19.07
CA VAL A 16 42.09 -25.17 17.82
C VAL A 16 40.60 -25.38 18.18
N GLU A 17 39.92 -24.34 18.65
CA GLU A 17 38.45 -24.33 18.77
C GLU A 17 37.82 -22.96 18.46
N MET A 18 38.50 -22.11 17.70
CA MET A 18 37.96 -20.79 17.35
C MET A 18 38.22 -20.43 15.88
N MET A 19 37.79 -21.31 14.96
CA MET A 19 37.69 -21.02 13.53
C MET A 19 36.70 -21.99 12.87
N LEU A 20 35.38 -21.83 13.05
CA LEU A 20 34.36 -22.18 12.04
C LEU A 20 32.91 -21.87 12.51
N ALA A 21 32.49 -20.61 12.58
CA ALA A 21 31.05 -20.31 12.79
C ALA A 21 30.66 -18.88 12.33
N ILE A 22 30.94 -18.50 11.08
CA ILE A 22 30.54 -17.16 10.54
C ILE A 22 29.99 -17.29 9.10
N CYS A 23 29.10 -18.26 8.83
CA CYS A 23 28.54 -18.44 7.48
C CYS A 23 27.01 -18.64 7.39
N CYS A 24 26.21 -18.36 8.42
CA CYS A 24 24.76 -18.60 8.35
C CYS A 24 23.92 -17.42 8.86
N VAL A 25 23.94 -16.28 8.17
CA VAL A 25 22.86 -15.29 8.25
C VAL A 25 22.81 -14.47 6.94
N LEU A 26 22.39 -15.12 5.87
CA LEU A 26 21.76 -14.42 4.75
C LEU A 26 20.27 -14.78 4.79
N PRO A 27 19.37 -13.87 5.18
CA PRO A 27 17.95 -14.09 4.98
C PRO A 27 17.71 -13.95 3.48
N VAL A 28 17.63 -15.09 2.78
CA VAL A 28 17.11 -15.15 1.42
C VAL A 28 15.63 -14.77 1.52
N HIS A 29 15.35 -13.48 1.39
CA HIS A 29 14.00 -12.99 1.18
C HIS A 29 13.62 -13.35 -0.25
N ALA A 30 13.27 -14.61 -0.49
CA ALA A 30 12.51 -14.97 -1.67
C ALA A 30 11.16 -14.24 -1.53
N ALA A 31 10.95 -13.20 -2.34
CA ALA A 31 9.66 -12.56 -2.47
C ALA A 31 8.68 -13.60 -3.03
N VAL A 32 7.94 -14.27 -2.14
CA VAL A 32 6.86 -15.18 -2.51
C VAL A 32 5.74 -14.29 -3.05
N HIS A 33 5.77 -14.05 -4.36
CA HIS A 33 4.64 -13.43 -5.03
C HIS A 33 3.49 -14.44 -5.07
N PRO A 34 2.25 -14.05 -4.71
CA PRO A 34 1.11 -14.93 -4.81
C PRO A 34 0.98 -15.42 -6.26
N ILE A 35 0.88 -16.73 -6.45
CA ILE A 35 0.69 -17.33 -7.77
C ILE A 35 -0.62 -16.77 -8.33
N GLN A 36 -0.53 -15.91 -9.33
CA GLN A 36 -1.68 -15.43 -10.07
C GLN A 36 -1.97 -16.45 -11.18
N HIS A 37 -3.20 -16.96 -11.22
CA HIS A 37 -3.58 -18.06 -12.09
C HIS A 37 -4.08 -17.59 -13.46
N SER A 38 -4.33 -16.29 -13.64
CA SER A 38 -4.76 -15.73 -14.93
C SER A 38 -4.28 -14.30 -15.17
N ALA A 39 -4.28 -13.86 -16.43
CA ALA A 39 -4.04 -12.45 -16.79
C ALA A 39 -5.01 -11.50 -16.08
N ARG A 40 -6.26 -11.93 -15.87
CA ARG A 40 -7.28 -11.16 -15.16
C ARG A 40 -6.91 -10.93 -13.70
N GLU A 41 -6.44 -11.97 -13.02
CA GLU A 41 -5.98 -11.86 -11.63
C GLU A 41 -4.74 -10.96 -11.53
N GLN A 42 -3.76 -11.14 -12.44
CA GLN A 42 -2.58 -10.28 -12.50
C GLN A 42 -2.94 -8.80 -12.69
N ILE A 43 -3.88 -8.51 -13.60
CA ILE A 43 -4.39 -7.15 -13.83
C ILE A 43 -5.08 -6.62 -12.58
N ASN A 44 -5.96 -7.42 -11.97
CA ASN A 44 -6.69 -7.03 -10.77
C ASN A 44 -5.75 -6.67 -9.62
N ALA A 45 -4.75 -7.52 -9.35
CA ALA A 45 -3.77 -7.29 -8.29
C ALA A 45 -2.95 -6.01 -8.54
N ARG A 46 -2.52 -5.78 -9.79
CA ARG A 46 -1.75 -4.58 -10.16
C ARG A 46 -2.57 -3.30 -10.05
N VAL A 47 -3.82 -3.35 -10.50
CA VAL A 47 -4.73 -2.20 -10.45
C VAL A 47 -5.15 -1.87 -9.02
N LEU A 48 -5.41 -2.89 -8.20
CA LEU A 48 -5.72 -2.70 -6.79
C LEU A 48 -4.59 -1.98 -6.05
N ASP A 49 -3.35 -2.46 -6.21
CA ASP A 49 -2.16 -1.85 -5.60
C ASP A 49 -1.96 -0.39 -6.02
N ALA A 50 -2.05 -0.11 -7.33
CA ALA A 50 -1.90 1.25 -7.85
C ALA A 50 -3.03 2.20 -7.40
N ALA A 51 -4.28 1.72 -7.38
CA ALA A 51 -5.42 2.51 -6.93
C ALA A 51 -5.33 2.85 -5.43
N SER A 52 -4.94 1.87 -4.60
CA SER A 52 -4.67 2.08 -3.17
C SER A 52 -3.60 3.16 -2.98
N HIS A 53 -2.48 3.06 -3.71
CA HIS A 53 -1.41 4.04 -3.61
C HIS A 53 -1.87 5.47 -3.97
N GLU A 54 -2.72 5.63 -4.99
CA GLU A 54 -3.29 6.94 -5.35
C GLU A 54 -4.19 7.51 -4.24
N ILE A 55 -5.09 6.71 -3.65
CA ILE A 55 -5.95 7.17 -2.55
C ILE A 55 -5.12 7.49 -1.31
N ASP A 56 -4.14 6.66 -0.95
CA ASP A 56 -3.31 6.89 0.22
C ASP A 56 -2.44 8.15 0.06
N ALA A 57 -1.95 8.42 -1.15
CA ALA A 57 -1.22 9.64 -1.45
C ALA A 57 -2.11 10.88 -1.32
N LEU A 58 -3.35 10.81 -1.81
CA LEU A 58 -4.33 11.88 -1.67
C LEU A 58 -4.69 12.09 -0.19
N ALA A 59 -4.95 11.01 0.56
CA ALA A 59 -5.27 11.06 1.97
C ALA A 59 -4.16 11.71 2.79
N ARG A 60 -2.88 11.38 2.51
CA ARG A 60 -1.73 12.05 3.13
C ARG A 60 -1.68 13.54 2.80
N LYS A 61 -1.90 13.91 1.53
CA LYS A 61 -1.90 15.31 1.09
C LYS A 61 -3.00 16.12 1.78
N GLN A 62 -4.16 15.52 1.98
CA GLN A 62 -5.34 16.13 2.61
C GLN A 62 -5.42 15.88 4.12
N GLN A 63 -4.42 15.21 4.70
CA GLN A 63 -4.35 14.87 6.13
C GLN A 63 -5.59 14.14 6.66
N TRP A 64 -6.22 13.29 5.84
CA TRP A 64 -7.38 12.52 6.27
C TRP A 64 -7.01 11.49 7.33
N GLN A 65 -7.78 11.50 8.41
CA GLN A 65 -7.69 10.50 9.48
C GLN A 65 -8.81 9.46 9.34
N ASP A 66 -8.54 8.22 9.71
CA ASP A 66 -9.52 7.11 9.73
C ASP A 66 -10.33 6.91 8.43
N TYR A 67 -9.73 7.24 7.29
CA TYR A 67 -10.36 7.06 5.98
C TYR A 67 -10.45 5.57 5.62
N ARG A 68 -11.46 5.24 4.80
CA ARG A 68 -11.65 3.89 4.26
C ARG A 68 -12.02 3.98 2.79
N TYR A 69 -11.59 2.98 2.02
CA TYR A 69 -11.95 2.88 0.63
C TYR A 69 -12.24 1.44 0.20
N THR A 70 -13.08 1.31 -0.81
CA THR A 70 -13.22 0.10 -1.63
C THR A 70 -13.15 0.48 -3.10
N PHE A 71 -12.88 -0.48 -3.97
CA PHE A 71 -12.76 -0.23 -5.40
C PHE A 71 -13.69 -1.12 -6.21
N ASN A 72 -14.41 -0.51 -7.14
CA ASN A 72 -15.08 -1.22 -8.23
C ASN A 72 -14.13 -1.20 -9.44
N ILE A 73 -13.53 -2.34 -9.76
CA ILE A 73 -12.53 -2.49 -10.83
C ILE A 73 -13.20 -3.07 -12.08
N TYR A 74 -13.14 -2.34 -13.19
CA TYR A 74 -13.76 -2.70 -14.47
C TYR A 74 -12.71 -3.22 -15.45
N ILE A 75 -12.45 -4.52 -15.39
CA ILE A 75 -11.50 -5.21 -16.28
C ILE A 75 -12.22 -5.65 -17.56
N PRO A 76 -11.73 -5.26 -18.77
CA PRO A 76 -12.32 -5.67 -20.05
C PRO A 76 -12.48 -7.18 -20.19
N SER A 77 -13.56 -7.63 -20.84
CA SER A 77 -13.82 -9.05 -21.06
C SER A 77 -12.77 -9.74 -21.95
N ALA A 78 -12.16 -9.00 -22.87
CA ALA A 78 -11.09 -9.46 -23.76
C ALA A 78 -9.85 -10.00 -23.02
N VAL A 79 -9.70 -9.70 -21.73
CA VAL A 79 -8.64 -10.25 -20.87
C VAL A 79 -8.78 -11.75 -20.64
N SER A 80 -10.01 -12.28 -20.71
CA SER A 80 -10.28 -13.70 -20.46
C SER A 80 -9.57 -14.65 -21.42
N THR A 81 -9.26 -14.18 -22.63
CA THR A 81 -8.54 -14.93 -23.66
C THR A 81 -7.03 -14.63 -23.67
N SER A 82 -6.55 -13.74 -22.81
CA SER A 82 -5.14 -13.38 -22.75
C SER A 82 -4.33 -14.45 -22.01
N ALA A 83 -3.15 -14.76 -22.53
CA ALA A 83 -2.18 -15.57 -21.81
C ALA A 83 -1.70 -14.87 -20.52
N LEU A 84 -1.33 -15.69 -19.53
CA LEU A 84 -0.65 -15.22 -18.32
C LEU A 84 0.62 -14.44 -18.70
N CYS A 85 0.83 -13.27 -18.10
CA CYS A 85 2.05 -12.52 -18.31
C CYS A 85 3.22 -13.24 -17.62
N ALA A 86 4.28 -13.51 -18.38
CA ALA A 86 5.48 -14.19 -17.87
C ALA A 86 6.29 -13.32 -16.89
N SER A 87 6.10 -12.00 -16.94
CA SER A 87 6.72 -11.03 -16.04
C SER A 87 5.66 -10.22 -15.33
N THR A 88 6.09 -9.39 -14.37
CA THR A 88 5.20 -8.42 -13.72
C THR A 88 4.63 -7.45 -14.75
N PRO A 89 3.30 -7.37 -14.91
CA PRO A 89 2.69 -6.38 -15.80
C PRO A 89 3.04 -4.96 -15.34
N GLN A 90 3.39 -4.12 -16.30
CA GLN A 90 3.64 -2.71 -16.09
C GLN A 90 2.30 -1.99 -15.95
N ILE A 91 2.22 -1.01 -15.05
CA ILE A 91 1.01 -0.20 -14.86
C ILE A 91 1.34 1.27 -14.99
N THR A 92 0.48 2.02 -15.67
CA THR A 92 0.59 3.46 -15.81
C THR A 92 -0.76 4.08 -15.50
N SER A 93 -0.77 5.08 -14.61
CA SER A 93 -1.98 5.86 -14.38
C SER A 93 -2.18 6.86 -15.51
N SER A 94 -3.42 6.96 -15.98
CA SER A 94 -3.89 7.98 -16.91
C SER A 94 -4.90 8.92 -16.25
N THR A 95 -4.97 8.90 -14.91
CA THR A 95 -5.89 9.67 -14.09
C THR A 95 -5.30 11.05 -13.78
N SER A 96 -6.07 12.12 -13.96
CA SER A 96 -5.74 13.43 -13.38
C SER A 96 -5.95 13.39 -11.87
N PRO A 97 -5.09 14.02 -11.03
CA PRO A 97 -5.28 14.05 -9.57
C PRO A 97 -6.67 14.52 -9.12
N GLU A 98 -7.30 15.42 -9.87
CA GLU A 98 -8.65 15.94 -9.58
C GLU A 98 -9.76 14.88 -9.76
N MET A 99 -9.49 13.85 -10.56
CA MET A 99 -10.45 12.80 -10.88
C MET A 99 -10.28 11.57 -9.99
N ALA A 100 -9.19 11.48 -9.21
CA ALA A 100 -8.85 10.30 -8.43
C ALA A 100 -10.00 9.80 -7.53
N LEU A 101 -10.81 10.70 -6.96
CA LEU A 101 -11.97 10.32 -6.13
C LEU A 101 -13.19 9.82 -6.91
N SER A 102 -13.35 10.23 -8.16
CA SER A 102 -14.54 9.92 -8.97
C SER A 102 -14.32 8.76 -9.94
N ARG A 103 -13.14 8.72 -10.57
CA ARG A 103 -12.79 7.74 -11.59
C ARG A 103 -11.28 7.74 -11.82
N MET A 104 -10.68 6.57 -11.67
CA MET A 104 -9.30 6.31 -12.08
C MET A 104 -9.26 5.48 -13.36
N ASN A 105 -8.23 5.66 -14.16
CA ASN A 105 -7.95 4.85 -15.35
C ASN A 105 -6.49 4.42 -15.35
N PHE A 106 -6.28 3.11 -15.44
CA PHE A 106 -4.96 2.52 -15.51
C PHE A 106 -4.77 1.82 -16.85
N VAL A 107 -3.56 1.90 -17.37
CA VAL A 107 -3.10 1.15 -18.51
C VAL A 107 -2.19 0.04 -17.98
N VAL A 108 -2.61 -1.21 -18.12
CA VAL A 108 -1.82 -2.37 -17.71
C VAL A 108 -1.25 -3.04 -18.95
N THR A 109 0.07 -3.21 -18.97
CA THR A 109 0.82 -3.72 -20.13
C THR A 109 1.67 -4.91 -19.72
N CYS A 110 1.46 -6.06 -20.37
CA CYS A 110 2.40 -7.16 -20.35
C CYS A 110 3.40 -6.98 -21.51
N PRO A 111 4.72 -6.87 -21.24
CA PRO A 111 5.72 -6.70 -22.29
C PRO A 111 5.98 -8.00 -23.08
N GLY A 112 6.50 -7.87 -24.29
CA GLY A 112 6.93 -9.00 -25.15
C GLY A 112 6.08 -9.17 -26.42
N ASN A 113 6.50 -10.09 -27.30
CA ASN A 113 5.86 -10.31 -28.61
C ASN A 113 4.44 -10.87 -28.52
N ALA A 114 4.13 -11.64 -27.47
CA ALA A 114 2.77 -12.07 -27.13
C ALA A 114 2.19 -11.25 -25.97
N GLY A 115 2.71 -10.04 -25.76
CA GLY A 115 2.25 -9.11 -24.76
C GLY A 115 0.85 -8.60 -25.03
N TRP A 116 0.24 -8.01 -24.02
CA TRP A 116 -1.10 -7.44 -24.09
C TRP A 116 -1.13 -6.10 -23.38
N LYS A 117 -2.12 -5.28 -23.74
CA LYS A 117 -2.32 -3.95 -23.16
C LYS A 117 -3.80 -3.71 -22.97
N TYR A 118 -4.20 -3.38 -21.75
CA TYR A 118 -5.60 -3.13 -21.41
C TYR A 118 -5.77 -1.84 -20.61
N ASN A 119 -6.83 -1.10 -20.93
CA ASN A 119 -7.30 0.01 -20.12
C ASN A 119 -8.30 -0.52 -19.10
N VAL A 120 -8.04 -0.25 -17.83
CA VAL A 120 -8.87 -0.66 -16.70
C VAL A 120 -9.38 0.59 -16.00
N ALA A 121 -10.69 0.74 -15.96
CA ALA A 121 -11.31 1.82 -15.19
C ALA A 121 -11.53 1.34 -13.75
N VAL A 122 -11.37 2.25 -12.79
CA VAL A 122 -11.64 1.99 -11.38
C VAL A 122 -12.54 3.10 -10.86
N ARG A 123 -13.61 2.73 -10.16
CA ARG A 123 -14.43 3.66 -9.40
C ARG A 123 -14.17 3.41 -7.92
N PRO A 124 -13.47 4.32 -7.23
CA PRO A 124 -13.30 4.21 -5.79
C PRO A 124 -14.60 4.60 -5.08
N ASP A 125 -14.81 3.97 -3.94
CA ASP A 125 -15.78 4.35 -2.94
C ASP A 125 -14.98 4.75 -1.69
N VAL A 126 -14.83 6.05 -1.45
CA VAL A 126 -14.00 6.61 -0.39
C VAL A 126 -14.89 7.27 0.65
N SER A 127 -14.67 6.92 1.92
CA SER A 127 -15.35 7.52 3.06
C SER A 127 -14.35 8.07 4.07
N VAL A 128 -14.59 9.29 4.54
CA VAL A 128 -13.79 9.96 5.57
C VAL A 128 -14.69 10.47 6.69
N PRO A 129 -14.21 10.55 7.95
CA PRO A 129 -14.91 11.30 8.99
C PRO A 129 -14.90 12.79 8.64
N VAL A 130 -16.08 13.39 8.62
CA VAL A 130 -16.25 14.84 8.42
C VAL A 130 -17.01 15.42 9.60
N VAL A 131 -16.69 16.67 9.92
CA VAL A 131 -17.36 17.44 10.96
C VAL A 131 -18.75 17.82 10.46
N MET A 132 -19.75 17.43 11.23
CA MET A 132 -21.16 17.75 10.97
C MET A 132 -21.80 18.32 12.23
N PRO A 133 -22.79 19.20 12.08
CA PRO A 133 -23.59 19.63 13.22
C PRO A 133 -24.40 18.45 13.79
N LYS A 134 -24.55 18.41 15.12
CA LYS A 134 -25.42 17.46 15.83
C LYS A 134 -26.89 17.81 15.66
N SER A 135 -27.20 19.10 15.52
CA SER A 135 -28.55 19.63 15.35
C SER A 135 -28.54 20.98 14.63
N LEU A 136 -29.69 21.64 14.48
CA LEU A 136 -29.75 22.99 13.92
C LEU A 136 -29.01 23.98 14.83
N ILE A 137 -28.04 24.69 14.25
CA ILE A 137 -27.32 25.79 14.91
C ILE A 137 -27.98 27.10 14.47
N ALA A 138 -28.32 27.97 15.43
CA ALA A 138 -28.91 29.26 15.12
C ALA A 138 -27.92 30.16 14.36
N ARG A 139 -28.44 31.05 13.52
CA ARG A 139 -27.61 32.07 12.88
C ARG A 139 -26.94 32.93 13.97
N ASP A 140 -25.69 33.30 13.74
CA ASP A 140 -24.86 34.12 14.62
C ASP A 140 -24.51 33.46 15.98
N ALA A 141 -24.81 32.16 16.14
CA ALA A 141 -24.32 31.37 17.26
C ALA A 141 -22.88 30.92 17.00
N VAL A 142 -22.03 31.05 18.02
CA VAL A 142 -20.65 30.54 17.98
C VAL A 142 -20.68 29.03 18.05
N ILE A 143 -20.06 28.35 17.08
CA ILE A 143 -20.02 26.90 17.03
C ILE A 143 -19.09 26.36 18.14
N THR A 144 -19.60 25.46 18.97
CA THR A 144 -18.82 24.79 20.02
C THR A 144 -18.59 23.31 19.70
N ALA A 145 -17.67 22.66 20.42
CA ALA A 145 -17.44 21.22 20.29
C ALA A 145 -18.71 20.39 20.57
N ASP A 146 -19.59 20.88 21.45
CA ASP A 146 -20.84 20.19 21.80
C ASP A 146 -21.87 20.26 20.67
N ASP A 147 -21.75 21.21 19.75
CA ASP A 147 -22.61 21.34 18.57
C ASP A 147 -22.19 20.40 17.43
N LEU A 148 -20.99 19.82 17.50
CA LEU A 148 -20.35 19.11 16.41
C LEU A 148 -20.16 17.62 16.68
N GLN A 149 -20.11 16.83 15.62
CA GLN A 149 -19.77 15.42 15.64
C GLN A 149 -18.99 15.03 14.38
N LEU A 150 -18.10 14.05 14.51
CA LEU A 150 -17.49 13.40 13.36
C LEU A 150 -18.39 12.28 12.83
N LYS A 151 -18.81 12.39 11.57
CA LYS A 151 -19.61 11.37 10.90
C LYS A 151 -18.89 10.88 9.65
N LYS A 152 -18.88 9.56 9.44
CA LYS A 152 -18.37 8.97 8.20
C LYS A 152 -19.23 9.44 7.02
N PHE A 153 -18.57 10.01 6.02
CA PHE A 153 -19.22 10.55 4.84
C PHE A 153 -18.49 10.11 3.58
N ASN A 154 -19.26 9.75 2.56
CA ASN A 154 -18.73 9.30 1.28
C ASN A 154 -18.35 10.50 0.41
N ILE A 155 -17.09 10.56 -0.02
CA ILE A 155 -16.52 11.70 -0.75
C ILE A 155 -16.22 11.37 -2.22
N SER A 156 -16.63 10.21 -2.72
CA SER A 156 -16.28 9.73 -4.06
C SER A 156 -16.80 10.62 -5.19
N ASN A 157 -17.79 11.46 -4.92
CA ASN A 157 -18.33 12.42 -5.91
C ASN A 157 -18.15 13.87 -5.48
N GLN A 158 -17.51 14.13 -4.33
CA GLN A 158 -17.35 15.48 -3.80
C GLN A 158 -15.99 16.04 -4.18
N ARG A 159 -15.98 17.33 -4.54
CA ARG A 159 -14.76 18.00 -4.99
C ARG A 159 -14.05 18.69 -3.83
N GLU A 160 -14.77 19.46 -2.99
CA GLU A 160 -14.15 20.33 -1.98
C GLU A 160 -15.11 20.64 -0.80
N GLY A 161 -14.61 21.40 0.18
CA GLY A 161 -15.40 22.05 1.24
C GLY A 161 -15.68 21.19 2.47
N LEU A 162 -14.88 20.15 2.69
CA LEU A 162 -15.04 19.25 3.84
C LEU A 162 -14.15 19.72 4.98
N ILE A 163 -14.75 19.89 6.16
CA ILE A 163 -14.00 20.04 7.40
C ILE A 163 -13.81 18.65 8.00
N THR A 164 -12.57 18.20 8.13
CA THR A 164 -12.23 16.88 8.69
C THR A 164 -11.66 16.95 10.10
N ASN A 165 -11.37 18.16 10.60
CA ASN A 165 -10.90 18.41 11.96
C ASN A 165 -11.88 19.33 12.71
N MET A 166 -12.27 18.94 13.92
CA MET A 166 -13.23 19.68 14.73
C MET A 166 -12.72 21.08 15.12
N ASP A 167 -11.40 21.21 15.32
CA ASP A 167 -10.75 22.48 15.67
C ASP A 167 -10.88 23.55 14.57
N GLU A 168 -11.06 23.13 13.32
CA GLU A 168 -11.27 24.05 12.19
C GLU A 168 -12.70 24.64 12.16
N ALA A 169 -13.65 24.01 12.87
CA ALA A 169 -15.05 24.43 12.91
C ALA A 169 -15.44 25.15 14.22
N ILE A 170 -14.74 24.89 15.32
CA ILE A 170 -15.03 25.51 16.62
C ILE A 170 -14.67 27.00 16.56
N GLY A 171 -15.59 27.85 17.01
CA GLY A 171 -15.41 29.31 17.04
C GLY A 171 -15.76 30.03 15.73
N LEU A 172 -16.16 29.29 14.69
CA LEU A 172 -16.81 29.86 13.50
C LEU A 172 -18.22 30.37 13.81
#